data_AF-A0A971CHY2-F1
#
_entry.id   AF-A0A971CHY2-F1
#
_cell.length_a   1.000
_cell.length_b   1.000
_cell.length_c   1.000
_cell.angle_alpha   90.00
_cell.angle_beta   90.00
_cell.angle_gamma   90.00
#
_symmetry.space_group_name_H-M   'P 1'
#
loop_
_entity.id
_entity.type
_entity.pdbx_description
1 polymer ?
#
loop_
_entity_poly.entity_id
_entity_poly.type
_entity_poly.pdbx_seq_one_letter_code
_entity_poly.pdbx_strand_id
1 'polypeptide(L)'
;MLKWFLEKFDQYRGWKRFLFILGVTLGVLTGIAFFGIFFDLLFRFISVKFDVIFWGIIVVVCIKAWLDKRKSTREPEPAVSTAPDTSTLENDYSVIRSCLFDILPGVCDPLNIVKPVRLEDLNSPSPHIQRGNCVLYEFLVLKKGAVDTAVCKSVIQTKVTQYLQAGLFSGVTQAVFISKAGRSYPILCIDSVKDVGGHVSILATFCNEQYATQLRNMAQMAQETAKPIHRSYADRDF
;
A
#
# COMPACT_ATOMS: atom_id res chain seq x y z
N MET A 1 -52.84 -32.31 13.52
CA MET A 1 -52.62 -33.05 14.77
C MET A 1 -53.80 -32.96 15.73
N LEU A 2 -54.27 -31.75 16.10
CA LEU A 2 -55.36 -31.60 17.08
C LEU A 2 -56.67 -32.31 16.68
N LYS A 3 -57.08 -32.22 15.40
CA LYS A 3 -58.30 -32.87 14.88
C LYS A 3 -58.25 -34.40 14.97
N TRP A 4 -57.12 -35.00 14.59
CA TRP A 4 -56.90 -36.45 14.69
C TRP A 4 -56.92 -36.95 16.15
N PHE A 5 -56.38 -36.14 17.07
CA PHE A 5 -56.38 -36.47 18.49
C PHE A 5 -57.80 -36.48 19.09
N LEU A 6 -58.61 -35.48 18.72
CA LEU A 6 -60.00 -35.39 19.16
C LEU A 6 -60.87 -36.53 18.63
N GLU A 7 -60.64 -36.94 17.37
CA GLU A 7 -61.35 -38.07 16.74
C GLU A 7 -61.01 -39.41 17.40
N LYS A 8 -59.73 -39.65 17.72
CA LYS A 8 -59.28 -40.82 18.50
C LYS A 8 -59.79 -40.80 19.94
N PHE A 9 -59.94 -39.62 20.55
CA PHE A 9 -60.39 -39.47 21.93
C PHE A 9 -61.85 -39.89 22.10
N ASP A 10 -62.70 -39.54 21.13
CA ASP A 10 -64.13 -39.85 21.21
C ASP A 10 -64.42 -41.35 20.98
N GLN A 11 -63.52 -42.06 20.29
CA GLN A 11 -63.63 -43.49 19.98
C GLN A 11 -63.48 -44.41 21.21
N TYR A 12 -62.80 -43.97 22.28
CA TYR A 12 -62.72 -44.75 23.52
C TYR A 12 -63.97 -44.54 24.38
N ARG A 13 -64.41 -45.48 25.21
CA ARG A 13 -65.55 -45.29 26.15
C ARG A 13 -65.16 -45.82 27.53
N GLY A 14 -65.54 -45.12 28.61
CA GLY A 14 -65.28 -45.53 29.99
C GLY A 14 -63.78 -45.66 30.34
N TRP A 15 -63.40 -46.74 31.03
CA TRP A 15 -62.06 -47.01 31.58
C TRP A 15 -60.90 -46.83 30.58
N LYS A 16 -61.13 -47.10 29.30
CA LYS A 16 -60.11 -46.92 28.24
C LYS A 16 -59.79 -45.45 27.96
N ARG A 17 -60.73 -44.51 28.18
CA ARG A 17 -60.47 -43.06 28.10
C ARG A 17 -59.51 -42.63 29.21
N PHE A 18 -59.70 -43.14 30.43
CA PHE A 18 -58.85 -42.81 31.58
C PHE A 18 -57.40 -43.27 31.36
N LEU A 19 -57.20 -44.52 30.91
CA LEU A 19 -55.87 -45.04 30.59
C LEU A 19 -55.18 -44.28 29.45
N PHE A 20 -55.94 -43.84 28.44
CA PHE A 20 -55.41 -43.04 27.34
C PHE A 20 -54.93 -41.65 27.83
N ILE A 21 -55.73 -40.96 28.64
CA ILE A 21 -55.35 -39.67 29.24
C ILE A 21 -54.11 -39.83 30.11
N LEU A 22 -54.07 -40.86 30.98
CA LEU A 22 -52.93 -41.15 31.84
C LEU A 22 -51.66 -41.45 31.03
N GLY A 23 -51.77 -42.19 29.93
CA GLY A 23 -50.65 -42.49 29.05
C GLY A 23 -50.11 -41.24 28.34
N VAL A 24 -51.00 -40.34 27.89
CA VAL A 24 -50.60 -39.08 27.25
C VAL A 24 -49.95 -38.14 28.27
N THR A 25 -50.47 -38.03 29.49
CA THR A 25 -49.86 -37.17 30.52
C THR A 25 -48.49 -37.69 30.96
N LEU A 26 -48.32 -39.01 31.12
CA LEU A 26 -47.02 -39.62 31.36
C LEU A 26 -46.04 -39.39 30.19
N GLY A 27 -46.51 -39.52 28.95
CA GLY A 27 -45.72 -39.23 27.76
C GLY A 27 -45.24 -37.78 27.69
N VAL A 28 -46.10 -36.83 28.04
CA VAL A 28 -45.73 -35.40 28.10
C VAL A 28 -44.76 -35.12 29.25
N LEU A 29 -45.00 -35.69 30.44
CA LEU A 29 -44.12 -35.52 31.61
C LEU A 29 -42.72 -36.08 31.36
N THR A 30 -42.62 -37.27 30.76
CA THR A 30 -41.34 -37.88 30.38
C THR A 30 -40.64 -37.05 29.30
N GLY A 31 -41.37 -36.56 28.30
CA GLY A 31 -40.84 -35.66 27.27
C GLY A 31 -40.22 -34.38 27.86
N ILE A 32 -40.90 -33.73 28.81
CA ILE A 32 -40.39 -32.53 29.50
C ILE A 32 -39.14 -32.87 30.31
N ALA A 33 -39.12 -34.00 31.01
CA ALA A 33 -37.95 -34.44 31.78
C ALA A 33 -36.72 -34.69 30.89
N PHE A 34 -36.91 -35.36 29.75
CA PHE A 34 -35.83 -35.55 28.76
C PHE A 34 -35.33 -34.22 28.18
N PHE A 35 -36.24 -33.28 27.92
CA PHE A 35 -35.87 -31.94 27.45
C PHE A 35 -35.03 -31.20 28.49
N GLY A 36 -35.39 -31.28 29.78
CA GLY A 36 -34.62 -30.70 30.87
C GLY A 36 -33.21 -31.28 30.99
N ILE A 37 -33.08 -32.61 30.92
CA ILE A 37 -31.77 -33.30 30.95
C ILE A 37 -30.92 -32.91 29.74
N PHE A 38 -31.53 -32.82 28.56
CA PHE A 38 -30.83 -32.38 27.35
C PHE A 38 -30.27 -30.96 27.49
N PHE A 39 -31.06 -30.03 28.04
CA PHE A 39 -30.59 -28.68 28.29
C PHE A 39 -29.50 -28.62 29.36
N ASP A 40 -29.58 -29.40 30.44
CA ASP A 40 -28.51 -29.44 31.45
C ASP A 40 -27.19 -29.96 30.86
N LEU A 41 -27.24 -31.01 30.04
CA LEU A 41 -26.07 -31.52 29.31
C LEU A 41 -25.50 -30.48 28.33
N LEU A 42 -26.36 -29.76 27.60
CA LEU A 42 -25.95 -28.71 26.68
C LEU A 42 -25.28 -27.54 27.44
N PHE A 43 -25.87 -27.10 28.56
CA PHE A 43 -25.30 -26.05 29.40
C PHE A 43 -23.97 -26.47 30.03
N ARG A 44 -23.84 -27.70 30.52
CA ARG A 44 -22.56 -28.22 31.02
C ARG A 44 -21.51 -28.30 29.93
N PHE A 45 -21.87 -28.75 28.73
CA PHE A 45 -20.97 -28.80 27.59
C PHE A 45 -20.48 -27.40 27.19
N ILE A 46 -21.40 -26.43 27.14
CA ILE A 46 -21.09 -25.03 26.86
C ILE A 46 -20.18 -24.48 27.97
N SER A 47 -20.54 -24.60 29.25
CA SER A 47 -19.73 -24.07 30.36
C SER A 47 -18.31 -24.64 30.42
N VAL A 48 -18.12 -25.94 30.17
CA VAL A 48 -16.80 -26.57 30.20
C VAL A 48 -15.94 -26.16 29.00
N LYS A 49 -16.56 -25.93 27.83
CA LYS A 49 -15.84 -25.55 26.60
C LYS A 49 -15.78 -24.05 26.37
N PHE A 50 -16.57 -23.26 27.11
CA PHE A 50 -16.60 -21.81 26.99
C PHE A 50 -15.23 -21.20 27.26
N ASP A 51 -14.52 -21.72 28.26
CA ASP A 51 -13.18 -21.24 28.62
C ASP A 51 -12.19 -21.47 27.47
N VAL A 52 -12.20 -22.66 26.87
CA VAL A 52 -11.35 -23.00 25.71
C VAL A 52 -11.70 -22.15 24.48
N ILE A 53 -12.99 -21.91 24.23
CA ILE A 53 -13.47 -21.09 23.11
C ILE A 53 -13.08 -19.62 23.33
N PHE A 54 -13.25 -19.12 24.54
CA PHE A 54 -12.94 -17.74 24.92
C PHE A 54 -11.43 -17.47 24.83
N TRP A 55 -10.60 -18.35 25.37
CA TRP A 55 -9.15 -18.30 25.21
C TRP A 55 -8.72 -18.44 23.74
N GLY A 56 -9.38 -19.31 22.97
CA GLY A 56 -9.14 -19.44 21.53
C GLY A 56 -9.40 -18.12 20.77
N ILE A 57 -10.50 -17.43 21.07
CA ILE A 57 -10.84 -16.14 20.46
C ILE A 57 -9.82 -15.07 20.85
N ILE A 58 -9.44 -15.01 22.14
CA ILE A 58 -8.42 -14.06 22.60
C ILE A 58 -7.09 -14.29 21.88
N VAL A 59 -6.65 -15.54 21.77
CA VAL A 59 -5.41 -15.89 21.06
C VAL A 59 -5.48 -15.46 19.58
N VAL A 60 -6.60 -15.71 18.90
CA VAL A 60 -6.79 -15.29 17.49
C VAL A 60 -6.79 -13.76 17.35
N VAL A 61 -7.44 -13.04 18.28
CA VAL A 61 -7.45 -11.57 18.29
C VAL A 61 -6.05 -11.02 18.59
N CYS A 62 -5.31 -11.60 19.54
CA CYS A 62 -3.94 -11.22 19.83
C CYS A 62 -3.00 -11.49 18.66
N ILE A 63 -3.13 -12.63 17.98
CA ILE A 63 -2.34 -12.95 16.77
C ILE A 63 -2.67 -11.95 15.65
N LYS A 64 -3.96 -11.64 15.42
CA LYS A 64 -4.36 -10.60 14.45
C LYS A 64 -3.81 -9.24 14.84
N ALA A 65 -3.96 -8.80 16.08
CA ALA A 65 -3.44 -7.52 16.55
C ALA A 65 -1.91 -7.45 16.45
N TRP A 66 -1.19 -8.55 16.67
CA TRP A 66 0.26 -8.60 16.53
C TRP A 66 0.71 -8.58 15.07
N LEU A 67 -0.01 -9.27 14.18
CA LEU A 67 0.20 -9.20 12.73
C LEU A 67 -0.15 -7.82 12.17
N ASP A 68 -1.23 -7.21 12.64
CA ASP A 68 -1.65 -5.86 12.25
C ASP A 68 -0.69 -4.81 12.79
N LYS A 69 -0.12 -4.98 14.00
CA LYS A 69 0.95 -4.10 14.50
C LYS A 69 2.21 -4.20 13.65
N ARG A 70 2.58 -5.40 13.18
CA ARG A 70 3.70 -5.59 12.23
C ARG A 70 3.42 -5.02 10.84
N LYS A 71 2.15 -4.93 10.41
CA LYS A 71 1.74 -4.29 9.15
C LYS A 71 1.59 -2.76 9.31
N SER A 72 1.10 -2.28 10.45
CA SER A 72 0.92 -0.87 10.78
C SER A 72 2.24 -0.13 11.01
N THR A 73 3.30 -0.81 11.43
CA THR A 73 4.67 -0.22 11.37
C THR A 73 5.18 -0.07 9.92
N ARG A 74 4.43 -0.53 8.91
CA ARG A 74 4.78 -0.48 7.48
C ARG A 74 3.76 0.26 6.60
N GLU A 75 2.78 0.97 7.16
CA GLU A 75 1.85 1.77 6.38
C GLU A 75 1.99 3.26 6.78
N PRO A 76 2.22 4.18 5.81
CA PRO A 76 2.37 5.59 6.10
C PRO A 76 1.04 6.19 6.56
N GLU A 77 1.10 7.04 7.58
CA GLU A 77 -0.03 7.80 8.11
C GLU A 77 -0.82 8.52 7.00
N PRO A 78 -2.15 8.72 7.18
CA PRO A 78 -2.96 9.46 6.22
C PRO A 78 -2.42 10.89 6.07
N ALA A 79 -2.27 11.32 4.82
CA ALA A 79 -1.80 12.64 4.42
C ALA A 79 -2.59 13.77 5.11
N VAL A 80 -2.04 14.25 6.23
CA VAL A 80 -2.30 15.60 6.70
C VAL A 80 -1.46 16.51 5.81
N SER A 81 -2.13 17.45 5.15
CA SER A 81 -1.54 18.56 4.41
C SER A 81 -0.85 19.53 5.38
N THR A 82 0.16 19.06 6.10
CA THR A 82 1.13 19.90 6.80
C THR A 82 2.29 20.09 5.83
N ALA A 83 2.81 21.30 5.71
CA ALA A 83 4.07 21.52 5.02
C ALA A 83 5.10 20.50 5.54
N PRO A 84 5.89 19.85 4.66
CA PRO A 84 6.80 18.80 5.07
C PRO A 84 7.71 19.34 6.18
N ASP A 85 7.74 18.64 7.33
CA ASP A 85 8.56 19.03 8.47
C ASP A 85 10.01 19.17 8.00
N THR A 86 10.69 20.25 8.39
CA THR A 86 12.06 20.55 7.92
C THR A 86 13.04 19.40 8.19
N SER A 87 12.83 18.65 9.27
CA SER A 87 13.59 17.45 9.61
C SER A 87 13.43 16.32 8.58
N THR A 88 12.24 16.13 8.03
CA THR A 88 11.99 15.12 6.99
C THR A 88 12.65 15.52 5.67
N LEU A 89 12.63 16.81 5.32
CA LEU A 89 13.30 17.34 4.14
C LEU A 89 14.81 17.15 4.19
N GLU A 90 15.43 17.46 5.33
CA GLU A 90 16.88 17.30 5.53
C GLU A 90 17.30 15.82 5.52
N ASN A 91 16.50 14.96 6.15
CA ASN A 91 16.74 13.52 6.14
C ASN A 91 16.67 12.97 4.71
N ASP A 92 15.61 13.27 3.97
CA ASP A 92 15.44 12.81 2.59
C ASP A 92 16.56 13.32 1.68
N TYR A 93 16.93 14.60 1.82
CA TYR A 93 18.08 15.17 1.12
C TYR A 93 19.37 14.40 1.42
N SER A 94 19.65 14.09 2.69
CA SER A 94 20.86 13.38 3.09
C SER A 94 20.92 11.95 2.56
N VAL A 95 19.78 11.25 2.51
CA VAL A 95 19.67 9.89 1.99
C VAL A 95 19.89 9.90 0.47
N ILE A 96 19.21 10.79 -0.25
CA ILE A 96 19.36 10.90 -1.71
C ILE A 96 20.79 11.29 -2.07
N ARG A 97 21.40 12.22 -1.32
CA ARG A 97 22.80 12.62 -1.50
C ARG A 97 23.75 11.42 -1.38
N SER A 98 23.53 10.59 -0.37
CA SER A 98 24.34 9.38 -0.16
C SER A 98 24.15 8.38 -1.31
N CYS A 99 22.91 8.19 -1.76
CA CYS A 99 22.62 7.34 -2.92
C CYS A 99 23.31 7.85 -4.20
N LEU A 100 23.26 9.17 -4.46
CA LEU A 100 23.92 9.77 -5.61
C LEU A 100 25.45 9.65 -5.52
N PHE A 101 26.01 9.82 -4.33
CA PHE A 101 27.44 9.67 -4.10
C PHE A 101 27.94 8.25 -4.37
N ASP A 102 27.13 7.22 -4.07
CA ASP A 102 27.49 5.82 -4.34
C ASP A 102 27.48 5.46 -5.83
N ILE A 103 26.59 6.08 -6.63
CA ILE A 103 26.47 5.76 -8.06
C ILE A 103 27.35 6.61 -8.97
N LEU A 104 27.56 7.89 -8.63
CA LEU A 104 28.21 8.86 -9.51
C LEU A 104 29.62 8.40 -9.94
N PRO A 105 30.47 7.86 -9.03
CA PRO A 105 31.78 7.33 -9.41
C PRO A 105 31.76 6.32 -10.56
N GLY A 106 30.67 5.56 -10.74
CA GLY A 106 30.52 4.58 -11.81
C GLY A 106 30.01 5.15 -13.14
N VAL A 107 29.61 6.43 -13.19
CA VAL A 107 29.05 7.08 -14.38
C VAL A 107 29.73 8.41 -14.74
N CYS A 108 30.64 8.93 -13.92
CA CYS A 108 31.25 10.24 -14.15
C CYS A 108 32.01 10.36 -15.49
N ASP A 109 32.80 9.36 -15.86
CA ASP A 109 33.63 9.41 -17.07
C ASP A 109 32.81 9.45 -18.38
N PRO A 110 31.83 8.55 -18.61
CA PRO A 110 31.01 8.64 -19.83
C PRO A 110 30.11 9.88 -19.87
N LEU A 111 29.89 10.55 -18.74
CA LEU A 111 29.01 11.72 -18.64
C LEU A 111 29.77 13.07 -18.65
N ASN A 112 31.10 13.07 -18.76
CA ASN A 112 31.93 14.28 -18.62
C ASN A 112 31.70 15.04 -17.31
N ILE A 113 31.45 14.32 -16.21
CA ILE A 113 31.22 14.89 -14.87
C ILE A 113 32.47 14.62 -14.00
N VAL A 114 32.81 15.54 -13.11
CA VAL A 114 33.87 15.36 -12.12
C VAL A 114 33.38 14.41 -11.03
N LYS A 115 34.19 13.41 -10.70
CA LYS A 115 33.88 12.47 -9.63
C LYS A 115 33.84 13.20 -8.29
N PRO A 116 32.72 13.15 -7.54
CA PRO A 116 32.67 13.70 -6.19
C PRO A 116 33.59 12.88 -5.28
N VAL A 117 34.36 13.55 -4.43
CA VAL A 117 35.28 12.93 -3.46
C VAL A 117 34.65 12.93 -2.08
N ARG A 118 33.83 13.95 -1.78
CA ARG A 118 33.10 14.11 -0.53
C ARG A 118 31.60 14.26 -0.82
N LEU A 119 30.77 13.89 0.15
CA LEU A 119 29.33 14.12 0.08
C LEU A 119 28.98 15.60 -0.08
N GLU A 120 29.80 16.49 0.49
CA GLU A 120 29.63 17.94 0.42
C GLU A 120 29.80 18.49 -1.00
N ASP A 121 30.53 17.78 -1.86
CA ASP A 121 30.75 18.20 -3.25
C ASP A 121 29.45 18.17 -4.09
N LEU A 122 28.41 17.50 -3.57
CA LEU A 122 27.08 17.40 -4.19
C LEU A 122 26.10 18.45 -3.68
N ASN A 123 26.49 19.26 -2.70
CA ASN A 123 25.55 20.17 -2.04
C ASN A 123 25.09 21.29 -2.98
N SER A 124 23.76 21.50 -3.07
CA SER A 124 23.21 22.71 -3.67
C SER A 124 23.03 23.82 -2.61
N PRO A 125 23.24 25.10 -2.96
CA PRO A 125 22.83 26.21 -2.11
C PRO A 125 21.31 26.26 -1.88
N SER A 126 20.53 25.68 -2.78
CA SER A 126 19.08 25.48 -2.63
C SER A 126 18.77 23.98 -2.59
N PRO A 127 18.78 23.33 -1.40
CA PRO A 127 18.74 21.87 -1.30
C PRO A 127 17.42 21.25 -1.77
N HIS A 128 16.33 22.02 -1.77
CA HIS A 128 15.03 21.56 -2.26
C HIS A 128 14.27 22.67 -2.99
N ILE A 129 13.42 22.25 -3.92
CA ILE A 129 12.55 23.08 -4.75
C ILE A 129 11.17 22.43 -4.75
N GLN A 130 10.14 23.17 -4.38
CA GLN A 130 8.76 22.70 -4.57
C GLN A 130 8.31 22.93 -6.01
N ARG A 131 7.86 21.87 -6.68
CA ARG A 131 7.24 21.95 -8.01
C ARG A 131 5.84 21.34 -7.95
N GLY A 132 4.83 22.21 -7.88
CA GLY A 132 3.46 21.77 -7.56
C GLY A 132 3.42 21.23 -6.14
N ASN A 133 2.87 20.02 -5.97
CA ASN A 133 2.81 19.35 -4.66
C ASN A 133 4.02 18.44 -4.39
N CYS A 134 5.01 18.40 -5.28
CA CYS A 134 6.18 17.53 -5.14
C CYS A 134 7.39 18.31 -4.65
N VAL A 135 8.15 17.73 -3.73
CA VAL A 135 9.45 18.22 -3.31
C VAL A 135 10.52 17.59 -4.20
N LEU A 136 11.33 18.41 -4.85
CA LEU A 136 12.49 17.98 -5.63
C LEU A 136 13.75 18.44 -4.89
N TYR A 137 14.73 17.57 -4.75
CA TYR A 137 16.01 17.86 -4.13
C TYR A 137 17.04 18.14 -5.20
N GLU A 138 17.78 19.24 -5.06
CA GLU A 138 18.78 19.66 -6.03
C GLU A 138 20.19 19.30 -5.56
N PHE A 139 20.95 18.69 -6.48
CA PHE A 139 22.35 18.36 -6.28
C PHE A 139 23.16 18.95 -7.42
N LEU A 140 24.30 19.56 -7.11
CA LEU A 140 25.20 20.15 -8.09
C LEU A 140 26.44 19.29 -8.24
N VAL A 141 26.86 19.03 -9.47
CA VAL A 141 28.09 18.31 -9.76
C VAL A 141 28.92 19.07 -10.77
N LEU A 142 30.23 19.19 -10.56
CA LEU A 142 31.13 19.86 -11.48
C LEU A 142 31.19 19.13 -12.82
N LYS A 143 31.20 19.87 -13.93
CA LYS A 143 31.38 19.29 -15.28
C LYS A 143 32.82 19.44 -15.76
N LYS A 144 33.32 18.44 -16.49
CA LYS A 144 34.63 18.45 -17.16
C LYS A 144 34.57 19.10 -18.55
N GLY A 145 33.39 19.15 -19.17
CA GLY A 145 33.21 19.63 -20.54
C GLY A 145 31.74 19.78 -20.92
N ALA A 146 31.45 19.64 -22.20
CA ALA A 146 30.06 19.61 -22.70
C ALA A 146 29.35 18.34 -22.22
N VAL A 147 28.12 18.50 -21.76
CA VAL A 147 27.31 17.42 -21.17
C VAL A 147 25.98 17.34 -21.89
N ASP A 148 25.63 16.15 -22.37
CA ASP A 148 24.28 15.87 -22.84
C ASP A 148 23.39 15.54 -21.62
N THR A 149 22.51 16.48 -21.28
CA THR A 149 21.65 16.38 -20.09
C THR A 149 20.62 15.26 -20.21
N ALA A 150 20.14 14.94 -21.42
CA ALA A 150 19.19 13.86 -21.64
C ALA A 150 19.86 12.51 -21.43
N VAL A 151 21.07 12.34 -21.96
CA VAL A 151 21.89 11.14 -21.74
C VAL A 151 22.24 11.00 -20.27
N CYS A 152 22.72 12.07 -19.61
CA CYS A 152 22.99 12.08 -18.18
C CYS A 152 21.80 11.60 -17.36
N LYS A 153 20.62 12.19 -17.58
CA LYS A 153 19.40 11.78 -16.89
C LYS A 153 19.14 10.28 -17.06
N SER A 154 19.21 9.76 -18.28
CA SER A 154 18.92 8.36 -18.59
C SER A 154 19.92 7.40 -17.94
N VAL A 155 21.22 7.71 -17.99
CA VAL A 155 22.29 6.88 -17.43
C VAL A 155 22.23 6.86 -15.91
N ILE A 156 22.05 8.03 -15.29
CA ILE A 156 21.92 8.15 -13.82
C ILE A 156 20.67 7.40 -13.36
N GLN A 157 19.50 7.63 -13.97
CA GLN A 157 18.27 6.91 -13.62
C GLN A 157 18.42 5.38 -13.76
N THR A 158 19.10 4.93 -14.82
CA THR A 158 19.36 3.50 -15.03
C THR A 158 20.20 2.92 -13.90
N LYS A 159 21.28 3.62 -13.50
CA LYS A 159 22.14 3.17 -12.40
C LYS A 159 21.46 3.22 -11.04
N VAL A 160 20.68 4.27 -10.76
CA VAL A 160 19.81 4.34 -9.58
C VAL A 160 18.91 3.10 -9.52
N THR A 161 18.24 2.77 -10.62
CA THR A 161 17.32 1.63 -10.68
C THR A 161 18.04 0.29 -10.46
N GLN A 162 19.23 0.12 -11.02
CA GLN A 162 20.07 -1.08 -10.79
C GLN A 162 20.45 -1.22 -9.31
N TYR A 163 20.90 -0.14 -8.68
CA TYR A 163 21.30 -0.15 -7.26
C TYR A 163 20.10 -0.38 -6.33
N LEU A 164 18.94 0.18 -6.65
CA LEU A 164 17.69 -0.08 -5.95
C LEU A 164 17.29 -1.56 -6.01
N GLN A 165 17.33 -2.15 -7.20
CA GLN A 165 16.97 -3.56 -7.41
C GLN A 165 17.95 -4.51 -6.70
N ALA A 166 19.22 -4.13 -6.63
CA ALA A 166 20.25 -4.89 -5.92
C ALA A 166 20.26 -4.65 -4.40
N GLY A 167 19.44 -3.71 -3.88
CA GLY A 167 19.39 -3.39 -2.46
C GLY A 167 20.68 -2.76 -1.92
N LEU A 168 21.42 -2.04 -2.77
CA LEU A 168 22.74 -1.49 -2.43
C LEU A 168 22.67 -0.13 -1.73
N PHE A 169 21.54 0.56 -1.77
CA PHE A 169 21.40 1.87 -1.14
C PHE A 169 21.15 1.76 0.37
N SER A 170 22.03 2.39 1.14
CA SER A 170 21.83 2.57 2.58
C SER A 170 20.68 3.54 2.85
N GLY A 171 19.77 3.18 3.76
CA GLY A 171 18.63 4.02 4.12
C GLY A 171 17.41 3.90 3.21
N VAL A 172 17.50 3.18 2.09
CA VAL A 172 16.37 2.92 1.18
C VAL A 172 15.97 1.45 1.25
N THR A 173 14.82 1.15 1.85
CA THR A 173 14.37 -0.23 2.09
C THR A 173 13.47 -0.81 1.00
N GLN A 174 12.94 0.03 0.12
CA GLN A 174 12.00 -0.36 -0.94
C GLN A 174 12.58 0.03 -2.29
N ALA A 175 12.57 -0.87 -3.28
CA ALA A 175 13.10 -0.53 -4.61
C ALA A 175 12.07 0.20 -5.49
N VAL A 176 10.77 -0.04 -5.25
CA VAL A 176 9.67 0.32 -6.14
C VAL A 176 8.51 0.90 -5.31
N PHE A 177 7.94 1.99 -5.80
CA PHE A 177 6.66 2.55 -5.36
C PHE A 177 5.54 2.06 -6.29
N ILE A 178 4.42 1.60 -5.72
CA ILE A 178 3.22 1.23 -6.48
C ILE A 178 2.16 2.30 -6.23
N SER A 179 1.85 3.05 -7.29
CA SER A 179 0.80 4.07 -7.26
C SER A 179 -0.59 3.48 -7.06
N LYS A 180 -1.56 4.30 -6.61
CA LYS A 180 -2.97 3.87 -6.49
C LYS A 180 -3.57 3.40 -7.82
N ALA A 181 -3.03 3.85 -8.95
CA ALA A 181 -3.41 3.39 -10.28
C ALA A 181 -2.80 2.02 -10.68
N GLY A 182 -2.09 1.34 -9.77
CA GLY A 182 -1.48 0.04 -10.01
C GLY A 182 -0.19 0.07 -10.84
N ARG A 183 0.36 1.26 -11.12
CA ARG A 183 1.64 1.40 -11.85
C ARG A 183 2.82 1.43 -10.89
N SER A 184 3.87 0.69 -11.24
CA SER A 184 5.15 0.63 -10.53
C SER A 184 6.12 1.69 -11.04
N TYR A 185 6.76 2.40 -10.13
CA TYR A 185 7.84 3.35 -10.39
C TYR A 185 9.03 3.05 -9.47
N PRO A 186 10.29 3.32 -9.87
CA PRO A 186 11.41 3.29 -8.93
C PRO A 186 11.13 4.20 -7.73
N ILE A 187 11.53 3.80 -6.51
CA ILE A 187 11.31 4.66 -5.33
C ILE A 187 12.10 5.97 -5.42
N LEU A 188 13.24 5.98 -6.12
CA LEU A 188 14.09 7.16 -6.31
C LEU A 188 14.11 7.50 -7.80
N CYS A 189 13.65 8.71 -8.10
CA CYS A 189 13.50 9.20 -9.47
C CYS A 189 14.35 10.45 -9.69
N ILE A 190 15.07 10.47 -10.81
CA ILE A 190 15.74 11.64 -11.35
C ILE A 190 14.73 12.38 -12.23
N ASP A 191 14.25 13.52 -11.73
CA ASP A 191 13.24 14.34 -12.40
C ASP A 191 13.83 15.05 -13.61
N SER A 192 14.93 15.76 -13.43
CA SER A 192 15.59 16.48 -14.51
C SER A 192 17.08 16.67 -14.24
N VAL A 193 17.82 16.83 -15.33
CA VAL A 193 19.23 17.19 -15.32
C VAL A 193 19.38 18.44 -16.17
N LYS A 194 20.06 19.46 -15.66
CA LYS A 194 20.26 20.74 -16.33
C LYS A 194 21.73 21.13 -16.31
N ASP A 195 22.22 21.71 -17.40
CA ASP A 195 23.53 22.35 -17.45
C ASP A 195 23.38 23.77 -16.89
N VAL A 196 24.13 24.09 -15.83
CA VAL A 196 24.10 25.38 -15.12
C VAL A 196 25.51 25.98 -15.15
N GLY A 197 26.08 26.08 -16.35
CA GLY A 197 27.42 26.67 -16.52
C GLY A 197 28.51 25.69 -16.10
N GLY A 198 29.29 26.00 -15.06
CA GLY A 198 30.36 25.09 -14.60
C GLY A 198 29.88 23.79 -13.95
N HIS A 199 28.58 23.64 -13.75
CA HIS A 199 27.97 22.54 -13.01
C HIS A 199 26.81 21.92 -13.79
N VAL A 200 26.47 20.69 -13.41
CA VAL A 200 25.26 19.99 -13.78
C VAL A 200 24.37 19.93 -12.54
N SER A 201 23.15 20.47 -12.65
CA SER A 201 22.11 20.36 -11.64
C SER A 201 21.30 19.08 -11.88
N ILE A 202 21.20 18.24 -10.85
CA ILE A 202 20.44 17.00 -10.83
C ILE A 202 19.30 17.21 -9.83
N LEU A 203 18.06 17.17 -10.34
CA LEU A 203 16.86 17.16 -9.50
C LEU A 203 16.41 15.72 -9.30
N ALA A 204 16.31 15.30 -8.04
CA ALA A 204 15.88 13.96 -7.66
C ALA A 204 14.79 14.02 -6.59
N THR A 205 13.97 12.97 -6.49
CA THR A 205 12.92 12.89 -5.48
C THR A 205 12.56 11.44 -5.16
N PHE A 206 12.06 11.20 -3.95
CA PHE A 206 11.38 9.95 -3.64
C PHE A 206 10.01 9.92 -4.30
N CYS A 207 9.72 8.84 -5.00
CA CYS A 207 8.47 8.64 -5.69
C CYS A 207 7.34 8.44 -4.67
N ASN A 208 6.37 9.34 -4.72
CA ASN A 208 5.13 9.28 -3.97
C ASN A 208 3.93 9.41 -4.93
N GLU A 209 2.71 9.35 -4.39
CA GLU A 209 1.50 9.42 -5.20
C GLU A 209 1.37 10.74 -5.98
N GLN A 210 1.84 11.85 -5.38
CA GLN A 210 1.82 13.17 -6.02
C GLN A 210 2.77 13.20 -7.23
N TYR A 211 3.98 12.66 -7.08
CA TYR A 211 4.96 12.58 -8.15
C TYR A 211 4.51 11.61 -9.25
N ALA A 212 3.96 10.45 -8.89
CA ALA A 212 3.39 9.51 -9.85
C ALA A 212 2.24 10.13 -10.66
N THR A 213 1.39 10.94 -10.02
CA THR A 213 0.32 11.69 -10.69
C THR A 213 0.91 12.74 -11.64
N GLN A 214 1.95 13.47 -11.21
CA GLN A 214 2.63 14.44 -12.06
C GLN A 214 3.25 13.80 -13.31
N LEU A 215 3.94 12.67 -13.16
CA LEU A 215 4.49 11.91 -14.29
C LEU A 215 3.40 11.46 -15.26
N ARG A 216 2.25 11.02 -14.75
CA ARG A 216 1.11 10.63 -15.58
C ARG A 216 0.56 11.81 -16.36
N ASN A 217 0.39 12.97 -15.72
CA ASN A 217 -0.11 14.16 -16.38
C ASN A 217 0.85 14.63 -17.49
N MET A 218 2.17 14.58 -17.23
CA MET A 218 3.18 14.86 -18.25
C MET A 218 3.12 13.89 -19.43
N ALA A 219 2.96 12.60 -19.16
CA ALA A 219 2.82 11.59 -20.22
C ALA A 219 1.54 11.78 -21.06
N GLN A 220 0.43 12.19 -20.44
CA GLN A 220 -0.82 12.50 -21.14
C GLN A 220 -0.67 13.73 -22.03
N MET A 221 -0.10 14.81 -21.51
CA MET A 221 0.17 16.04 -22.29
C MET A 221 1.10 15.76 -23.48
N ALA A 222 2.12 14.93 -23.31
CA ALA A 222 3.02 14.54 -24.39
C ALA A 222 2.32 13.70 -25.48
N GLN A 223 1.31 12.90 -25.11
CA GLN A 223 0.52 12.14 -26.09
C GLN A 223 -0.46 13.02 -26.86
N GLU A 224 -1.02 14.05 -26.22
CA GLU A 224 -1.93 14.99 -26.88
C GLU A 224 -1.20 15.86 -27.90
N THR A 225 0.02 16.32 -27.60
CA THR A 225 0.85 17.08 -28.54
C THR A 225 1.41 16.24 -29.68
N ALA A 226 1.59 14.93 -29.47
CA ALA A 226 2.07 14.01 -30.50
C ALA A 226 0.96 13.50 -31.46
N LYS A 227 -0.32 13.74 -31.17
CA LYS A 227 -1.40 13.37 -32.11
C LYS A 227 -1.35 14.32 -33.32
N PRO A 228 -1.21 13.80 -34.57
CA PRO A 228 -1.26 14.64 -35.75
C PRO A 228 -2.64 15.30 -35.83
N ILE A 229 -2.66 16.62 -36.06
CA ILE A 229 -3.88 17.36 -36.37
C ILE A 229 -4.45 16.74 -37.64
N HIS A 230 -5.51 15.94 -37.52
CA HIS A 230 -6.26 15.45 -38.66
C HIS A 230 -6.97 16.66 -39.27
N ARG A 231 -6.29 17.38 -40.18
CA ARG A 231 -6.94 18.36 -41.04
C ARG A 231 -7.89 17.55 -41.93
N SER A 232 -9.16 17.55 -41.58
CA SER A 232 -10.21 17.15 -42.49
C SER A 232 -10.15 18.10 -43.68
N TYR A 233 -9.49 17.68 -44.75
CA TYR A 233 -9.70 18.26 -46.07
C TYR A 233 -11.11 17.84 -46.46
N ALA A 234 -12.11 18.58 -45.98
CA ALA A 234 -13.44 18.49 -46.51
C ALA A 234 -13.35 18.91 -47.98
N ASP A 235 -13.70 17.98 -48.86
CA ASP A 235 -13.89 18.16 -50.29
C ASP A 235 -14.52 19.52 -50.57
N ARG A 236 -13.76 20.39 -51.23
CA ARG A 236 -14.33 21.47 -52.02
C ARG A 236 -14.40 20.96 -53.45
N ASP A 237 -15.40 20.13 -53.69
CA ASP A 237 -15.91 19.95 -55.04
C ASP A 237 -16.71 21.22 -55.38
N PHE A 238 -16.12 22.05 -56.23
CA PHE A 238 -16.78 23.11 -56.99
C PHE A 238 -16.63 22.79 -58.48
#